data_AF-A0A087WX22-F1
#
_entry.id   AF-A0A087WX22-F1
#
_cell.length_a   1.000
_cell.length_b   1.000
_cell.length_c   1.000
_cell.angle_alpha   90.00
_cell.angle_beta   90.00
_cell.angle_gamma   90.00
#
_symmetry.space_group_name_H-M   'P 1'
#
loop_
_entity.id
_entity.type
_entity.pdbx_description
1 polymer ?
#
loop_
_entity_poly.entity_id
_entity_poly.type
_entity_poly.pdbx_seq_one_letter_code
_entity_poly.pdbx_strand_id
1 'polypeptide(L)'
;PRAVGVSKQDIREQIWGYMESQNLADFPRPVHHRIPNFKGASHAAEQLPRLQAFKTARTIKVNPDAPQKSARFFVLESKKTLLVPTPRLRTGLFNKITPPPGATKDILRKCATSQVPPERLGRQDRISKTCSIGNCLTSSNWSVPAPVDPAR
;
A
#
# COMPACT_ATOMS: atom_id res chain seq x y z
N PRO A 1 33.65 23.46 3.73
CA PRO A 1 32.77 22.61 4.58
C PRO A 1 31.36 22.53 3.98
N ARG A 2 30.86 21.33 3.63
CA ARG A 2 29.42 21.18 3.31
C ARG A 2 28.65 21.42 4.60
N ALA A 3 27.63 22.29 4.56
CA ALA A 3 26.69 22.43 5.65
C ALA A 3 26.12 21.04 5.98
N VAL A 4 26.24 20.63 7.24
CA VAL A 4 25.63 19.39 7.73
C VAL A 4 24.13 19.66 7.79
N GLY A 5 23.45 19.42 6.68
CA GLY A 5 22.00 19.52 6.58
C GLY A 5 21.33 18.33 7.25
N VAL A 6 20.11 18.53 7.72
CA VAL A 6 19.26 17.48 8.29
C VAL A 6 19.12 16.32 7.30
N SER A 7 19.47 15.12 7.73
CA SER A 7 19.40 13.92 6.92
C SER A 7 17.99 13.33 6.91
N LYS A 8 17.69 12.47 5.92
CA LYS A 8 16.44 11.69 5.93
C LYS A 8 16.32 10.80 7.17
N GLN A 9 17.44 10.37 7.74
CA GLN A 9 17.44 9.53 8.94
C GLN A 9 17.06 10.37 10.16
N ASP A 10 17.61 11.57 10.28
CA ASP A 10 17.32 12.50 11.38
C ASP A 10 15.82 12.82 11.45
N ILE A 11 15.18 13.06 10.29
CA ILE A 11 13.73 13.29 10.21
C ILE A 11 12.95 12.05 10.65
N ARG A 12 13.37 10.84 10.26
CA ARG A 12 12.68 9.61 10.68
C ARG A 12 12.76 9.43 12.18
N GLU A 13 13.93 9.63 12.78
CA GLU A 13 14.11 9.53 14.23
C GLU A 13 13.26 10.55 14.97
N GLN A 14 13.24 11.80 14.49
CA GLN A 14 12.39 12.85 15.06
C GLN A 14 10.91 12.47 15.01
N ILE A 15 10.40 12.04 13.85
CA ILE A 15 8.99 11.68 13.70
C ILE A 15 8.63 10.41 14.48
N TRP A 16 9.48 9.38 14.46
CA TRP A 16 9.26 8.17 15.25
C TRP A 16 9.23 8.46 16.75
N GLY A 17 10.18 9.26 17.26
CA GLY A 17 10.21 9.68 18.66
C GLY A 17 8.97 10.50 19.04
N TYR A 18 8.53 11.40 18.17
CA TYR A 18 7.30 12.15 18.37
C TYR A 18 6.07 11.23 18.44
N MET A 19 5.93 10.29 17.51
CA MET A 19 4.81 9.34 17.50
C MET A 19 4.76 8.47 18.76
N GLU A 20 5.90 8.02 19.27
CA GLU A 20 5.98 7.22 20.50
C GLU A 20 5.67 8.05 21.75
N SER A 21 6.32 9.21 21.89
CA SER A 21 6.16 10.10 23.07
C SER A 21 4.75 10.67 23.20
N GLN A 22 4.10 10.97 22.08
CA GLN A 22 2.71 11.47 22.06
C GLN A 22 1.67 10.34 22.01
N ASN A 23 2.09 9.08 22.10
CA ASN A 23 1.22 7.91 22.05
C ASN A 23 0.29 7.92 20.81
N LEU A 24 0.82 8.36 19.67
CA LEU A 24 0.10 8.39 18.39
C LEU A 24 0.21 7.07 17.63
N ALA A 25 1.25 6.29 17.94
CA ALA A 25 1.46 4.97 17.36
C ALA A 25 0.44 3.95 17.87
N ASP A 26 0.05 3.03 16.99
CA ASP A 26 -0.73 1.84 17.32
C ASP A 26 0.14 0.59 17.08
N PHE A 27 -0.28 -0.58 17.60
CA PHE A 27 0.46 -1.82 17.41
C PHE A 27 0.64 -2.13 15.90
N PRO A 28 1.83 -2.56 15.43
CA PRO A 28 3.01 -2.95 16.21
C PRO A 28 3.92 -1.77 16.61
N ARG A 29 4.41 -1.83 17.85
CA ARG A 29 5.39 -0.89 18.45
C ARG A 29 6.69 -1.62 18.81
N PRO A 30 7.84 -0.93 18.92
CA PRO A 30 8.03 0.49 18.57
C PRO A 30 8.03 0.71 17.05
N VAL A 31 7.74 1.94 16.61
CA VAL A 31 7.63 2.33 15.19
C VAL A 31 8.99 2.48 14.50
N HIS A 32 10.07 2.56 15.28
CA HIS A 32 11.44 2.69 14.79
C HIS A 32 11.79 1.58 13.79
N HIS A 33 12.40 1.97 12.67
CA HIS A 33 12.80 1.07 11.57
C HIS A 33 11.64 0.32 10.89
N ARG A 34 10.39 0.81 11.03
CA ARG A 34 9.19 0.24 10.41
C ARG A 34 8.38 1.32 9.68
N ILE A 35 7.36 0.89 8.93
CA ILE A 35 6.27 1.78 8.53
C ILE A 35 5.34 1.92 9.75
N PRO A 36 5.24 3.11 10.38
CA PRO A 36 4.50 3.29 11.63
C PRO A 36 3.00 3.02 11.45
N ASN A 37 2.41 2.19 12.32
CA ASN A 37 0.96 2.19 12.48
C ASN A 37 0.57 3.34 13.41
N PHE A 38 -0.60 3.94 13.21
CA PHE A 38 -1.03 5.13 13.94
C PHE A 38 -2.53 5.13 14.23
N LYS A 39 -2.90 5.78 15.33
CA LYS A 39 -4.30 6.02 15.69
C LYS A 39 -4.97 6.83 14.60
N GLY A 40 -6.06 6.31 14.05
CA GLY A 40 -6.76 6.94 12.92
C GLY A 40 -6.37 6.41 11.54
N ALA A 41 -5.47 5.42 11.43
CA ALA A 41 -5.13 4.82 10.13
C ALA A 41 -6.34 4.31 9.34
N SER A 42 -7.32 3.70 10.02
CA SER A 42 -8.57 3.26 9.38
C SER A 42 -9.40 4.43 8.84
N HIS A 43 -9.52 5.51 9.63
CA HIS A 43 -10.27 6.69 9.22
C HIS A 43 -9.59 7.42 8.04
N ALA A 44 -8.26 7.54 8.07
CA ALA A 44 -7.50 8.07 6.94
C ALA A 44 -7.74 7.25 5.66
N ALA A 45 -7.84 5.92 5.77
CA ALA A 45 -8.11 5.04 4.63
C ALA A 45 -9.51 5.24 4.02
N GLU A 46 -10.50 5.77 4.75
CA GLU A 46 -11.84 6.07 4.22
C GLU A 46 -11.84 7.15 3.14
N GLN A 47 -10.77 7.95 3.05
CA GLN A 47 -10.61 8.93 1.97
C GLN A 47 -10.20 8.27 0.65
N LEU A 48 -9.61 7.07 0.69
CA LEU A 48 -9.07 6.39 -0.49
C LEU A 48 -10.15 6.16 -1.58
N PRO A 49 -11.35 5.63 -1.28
CA PRO A 49 -12.41 5.47 -2.28
C PRO A 49 -12.92 6.77 -2.91
N ARG A 50 -12.68 7.92 -2.26
CA ARG A 50 -13.15 9.22 -2.73
C ARG A 50 -12.25 9.78 -3.85
N LEU A 51 -11.00 9.34 -3.93
CA LEU A 51 -10.04 9.80 -4.92
C LEU A 51 -10.42 9.35 -6.34
N GLN A 52 -10.38 10.27 -7.30
CA GLN A 52 -10.71 9.94 -8.70
C GLN A 52 -9.79 8.85 -9.27
N ALA A 53 -8.50 8.88 -8.93
CA ALA A 53 -7.54 7.86 -9.31
C ALA A 53 -7.92 6.46 -8.79
N PHE A 54 -8.50 6.36 -7.59
CA PHE A 54 -8.99 5.10 -7.05
C PHE A 54 -10.23 4.62 -7.81
N LYS A 55 -11.18 5.53 -8.08
CA LYS A 55 -12.42 5.21 -8.79
C LYS A 55 -12.14 4.61 -10.18
N THR A 56 -11.22 5.21 -10.94
CA THR A 56 -10.87 4.77 -12.30
C THR A 56 -9.93 3.56 -12.34
N ALA A 57 -9.11 3.33 -11.30
CA ALA A 57 -8.18 2.21 -11.28
C ALA A 57 -8.90 0.84 -11.23
N ARG A 58 -8.47 -0.11 -12.07
CA ARG A 58 -8.91 -1.52 -12.01
C ARG A 58 -8.02 -2.39 -11.13
N THR A 59 -6.76 -2.02 -11.00
CA THR A 59 -5.72 -2.74 -10.25
C THR A 59 -4.99 -1.77 -9.35
N ILE A 60 -4.84 -2.12 -8.07
CA ILE A 60 -4.23 -1.28 -7.05
C ILE A 60 -3.22 -2.11 -6.26
N LYS A 61 -2.02 -1.57 -6.09
CA LYS A 61 -0.99 -2.16 -5.24
C LYS A 61 -1.00 -1.48 -3.88
N VAL A 62 -1.00 -2.28 -2.82
CA VAL A 62 -0.97 -1.80 -1.43
C VAL A 62 0.07 -2.62 -0.66
N ASN A 63 0.88 -1.99 0.19
CA ASN A 63 1.89 -2.71 0.99
C ASN A 63 1.23 -3.62 2.04
N PRO A 64 1.93 -4.64 2.57
CA PRO A 64 1.40 -5.53 3.60
C PRO A 64 1.35 -4.92 5.02
N ASP A 65 1.92 -3.73 5.25
CA ASP A 65 2.03 -3.13 6.58
C ASP A 65 0.67 -2.88 7.25
N ALA A 66 0.67 -2.92 8.58
CA ALA A 66 -0.52 -2.73 9.42
C ALA A 66 -1.36 -1.48 9.10
N PRO A 67 -0.79 -0.26 8.96
CA PRO A 67 -1.59 0.94 8.68
C PRO A 67 -2.34 0.89 7.35
N GLN A 68 -1.93 0.03 6.42
CA GLN A 68 -2.57 -0.08 5.09
C GLN A 68 -3.62 -1.20 5.02
N LYS A 69 -3.96 -1.84 6.14
CA LYS A 69 -4.97 -2.91 6.20
C LYS A 69 -6.34 -2.43 5.69
N SER A 70 -6.80 -1.26 6.14
CA SER A 70 -8.09 -0.71 5.72
C SER A 70 -8.09 -0.29 4.26
N ALA A 71 -6.96 0.20 3.73
CA ALA A 71 -6.79 0.45 2.30
C ALA A 71 -6.95 -0.83 1.47
N ARG A 72 -6.30 -1.93 1.88
CA ARG A 72 -6.47 -3.26 1.23
C ARG A 72 -7.94 -3.71 1.26
N PHE A 73 -8.63 -3.53 2.38
CA PHE A 73 -10.05 -3.85 2.49
C PHE A 73 -10.89 -3.06 1.47
N PHE A 74 -10.70 -1.75 1.36
CA PHE A 74 -11.47 -0.93 0.41
C PHE A 74 -11.22 -1.30 -1.06
N VAL A 75 -10.00 -1.72 -1.42
CA VAL A 75 -9.72 -2.26 -2.77
C VAL A 75 -10.57 -3.49 -3.04
N LEU A 76 -10.59 -4.45 -2.10
CA LEU A 76 -11.35 -5.68 -2.23
C LEU A 76 -12.87 -5.45 -2.21
N GLU A 77 -13.36 -4.58 -1.33
CA GLU A 77 -14.78 -4.20 -1.25
C GLU A 77 -15.27 -3.54 -2.54
N SER A 78 -14.40 -2.77 -3.20
CA SER A 78 -14.67 -2.15 -4.50
C SER A 78 -14.55 -3.12 -5.67
N LYS A 79 -14.35 -4.43 -5.43
CA LYS A 79 -14.17 -5.48 -6.44
C LYS A 79 -13.02 -5.19 -7.41
N LYS A 80 -11.96 -4.50 -6.95
CA LYS A 80 -10.76 -4.18 -7.73
C LYS A 80 -9.68 -5.25 -7.52
N THR A 81 -8.74 -5.37 -8.45
CA THR A 81 -7.61 -6.29 -8.30
C THR A 81 -6.63 -5.73 -7.28
N LEU A 82 -6.38 -6.46 -6.18
CA LEU A 82 -5.41 -6.10 -5.15
C LEU A 82 -4.08 -6.83 -5.38
N LEU A 83 -2.99 -6.06 -5.50
CA LEU A 83 -1.63 -6.57 -5.51
C LEU A 83 -0.90 -6.22 -4.20
N VAL A 84 -0.30 -7.21 -3.56
CA VAL A 84 0.49 -7.03 -2.33
C VAL A 84 1.92 -7.50 -2.57
N PRO A 85 2.95 -6.67 -2.31
CA PRO A 85 4.35 -7.08 -2.44
C PRO A 85 4.67 -8.34 -1.64
N THR A 86 5.45 -9.24 -2.23
CA THR A 86 5.94 -10.43 -1.53
C THR A 86 7.11 -10.04 -0.62
N PRO A 87 7.07 -10.34 0.70
CA PRO A 87 8.17 -10.05 1.59
C PRO A 87 9.47 -10.69 1.10
N ARG A 88 10.58 -9.93 1.13
CA ARG A 88 11.93 -10.40 0.79
C ARG A 88 12.11 -10.92 -0.65
N LEU A 89 11.14 -10.71 -1.55
CA LEU A 89 11.21 -10.98 -3.00
C LEU A 89 11.66 -12.40 -3.40
N ARG A 90 11.53 -13.41 -2.52
CA ARG A 90 12.12 -14.74 -2.74
C ARG A 90 11.45 -15.56 -3.85
N THR A 91 10.18 -15.30 -4.15
CA THR A 91 9.40 -16.18 -5.04
C THR A 91 8.60 -15.43 -6.10
N GLY A 92 8.54 -14.09 -6.08
CA GLY A 92 7.78 -13.24 -7.01
C GLY A 92 7.74 -11.79 -6.53
N LEU A 93 7.22 -10.87 -7.35
CA LEU A 93 7.13 -9.44 -7.00
C LEU A 93 5.86 -9.14 -6.19
N PHE A 94 4.72 -9.67 -6.66
CA PHE A 94 3.41 -9.40 -6.06
C PHE A 94 2.59 -10.68 -5.91
N ASN A 95 1.78 -10.66 -4.87
CA ASN A 95 0.70 -11.59 -4.62
C ASN A 95 -0.61 -10.93 -5.05
N LYS A 96 -1.33 -11.51 -6.01
CA LYS A 96 -2.68 -11.08 -6.39
C LYS A 96 -3.70 -11.70 -5.43
N ILE A 97 -4.40 -10.88 -4.66
CA ILE A 97 -5.36 -11.34 -3.64
C ILE A 97 -6.74 -11.49 -4.29
N THR A 98 -7.29 -12.70 -4.26
CA THR A 98 -8.62 -13.01 -4.81
C THR A 98 -9.52 -13.53 -3.68
N PRO A 99 -10.55 -12.75 -3.26
CA PRO A 99 -11.55 -13.25 -2.31
C PRO A 99 -12.33 -14.42 -2.92
N PRO A 100 -12.86 -15.34 -2.09
CA PRO A 100 -13.76 -16.39 -2.57
C PRO A 100 -15.04 -15.77 -3.16
N PRO A 101 -15.71 -16.47 -4.11
CA PRO A 101 -17.01 -16.03 -4.63
C PRO A 101 -18.01 -15.79 -3.50
N GLY A 102 -18.78 -14.69 -3.57
CA GLY A 102 -19.76 -14.34 -2.54
C GLY A 102 -19.18 -13.89 -1.20
N ALA A 103 -17.88 -13.54 -1.13
CA ALA A 103 -17.23 -13.09 0.11
C ALA A 103 -17.99 -11.94 0.81
N THR A 104 -18.32 -12.15 2.08
CA THR A 104 -18.87 -11.12 2.97
C THR A 104 -17.80 -10.10 3.36
N LYS A 105 -18.20 -8.93 3.90
CA LYS A 105 -17.25 -7.91 4.38
C LYS A 105 -16.26 -8.47 5.40
N ASP A 106 -16.67 -9.40 6.26
CA ASP A 106 -15.77 -10.03 7.23
C ASP A 106 -14.72 -10.91 6.58
N ILE A 107 -15.10 -11.63 5.51
CA ILE A 107 -14.14 -12.39 4.70
C ILE A 107 -13.16 -11.41 4.02
N LEU A 108 -13.63 -10.29 3.50
CA LEU A 108 -12.76 -9.27 2.90
C LEU A 108 -11.78 -8.66 3.92
N ARG A 109 -12.23 -8.42 5.16
CA ARG A 109 -11.35 -7.95 6.25
C ARG A 109 -10.26 -8.96 6.57
N LYS A 110 -10.58 -10.26 6.56
CA LYS A 110 -9.58 -11.34 6.70
C LYS A 110 -8.61 -11.34 5.52
N CYS A 111 -9.12 -11.25 4.28
CA CYS A 111 -8.31 -11.14 3.07
C CYS A 111 -7.33 -9.97 3.07
N ALA A 112 -7.73 -8.85 3.70
CA ALA A 112 -6.92 -7.65 3.79
C ALA A 112 -5.78 -7.74 4.82
N THR A 113 -5.68 -8.81 5.62
CA THR A 113 -4.56 -8.98 6.55
C THR A 113 -3.31 -9.53 5.85
N SER A 114 -2.13 -9.20 6.38
CA SER A 114 -0.84 -9.75 5.90
C SER A 114 -0.56 -11.17 6.40
N GLN A 115 -1.45 -11.74 7.21
CA GLN A 115 -1.23 -12.97 7.96
C GLN A 115 -1.92 -14.20 7.37
N VAL A 116 -2.69 -14.09 6.28
CA VAL A 116 -3.43 -15.26 5.79
C VAL A 116 -2.46 -16.18 5.03
N PRO A 117 -2.30 -17.44 5.46
CA PRO A 117 -1.56 -18.44 4.68
C PRO A 117 -2.21 -18.60 3.30
N PRO A 118 -1.43 -18.86 2.22
CA PRO A 118 -1.93 -18.96 0.85
C PRO A 118 -3.11 -19.92 0.65
N GLU A 119 -3.29 -20.87 1.56
CA GLU A 119 -4.28 -21.94 1.50
C GLU A 119 -5.67 -21.54 1.99
N ARG A 120 -5.80 -20.44 2.78
CA ARG A 120 -7.07 -20.03 3.42
C ARG A 120 -7.74 -18.81 2.81
N LEU A 121 -7.07 -18.18 1.85
CA LEU A 121 -7.63 -17.15 1.01
C LEU A 121 -7.75 -17.73 -0.40
N GLY A 122 -8.73 -17.30 -1.18
CA GLY A 122 -8.85 -17.76 -2.57
C GLY A 122 -7.55 -17.63 -3.37
N ARG A 123 -7.51 -18.28 -4.54
CA ARG A 123 -6.32 -18.44 -5.39
C ARG A 123 -5.41 -17.20 -5.39
N GLN A 124 -4.19 -17.38 -4.89
CA GLN A 124 -3.15 -16.36 -4.88
C GLN A 124 -2.26 -16.53 -6.12
N ASP A 125 -2.52 -15.74 -7.16
CA ASP A 125 -1.64 -15.77 -8.33
C ASP A 125 -0.38 -14.95 -8.03
N ARG A 126 0.77 -15.58 -8.21
CA ARG A 126 2.06 -14.94 -8.00
C ARG A 126 2.51 -14.27 -9.29
N ILE A 127 2.74 -12.97 -9.25
CA ILE A 127 3.21 -12.20 -10.40
C ILE A 127 4.74 -12.13 -10.33
N SER A 128 5.39 -12.87 -11.22
CA SER A 128 6.85 -12.93 -11.39
C SER A 128 7.33 -11.87 -12.40
N LYS A 129 8.63 -11.58 -12.44
CA LYS A 129 9.26 -10.70 -13.45
C LYS A 129 9.02 -11.15 -14.90
N THR A 130 8.69 -12.42 -15.12
CA THR A 130 8.27 -12.96 -16.42
C THR A 130 6.80 -12.66 -16.68
N CYS A 131 6.45 -11.38 -16.76
CA CYS A 131 5.38 -10.97 -17.65
C CYS A 131 6.10 -10.60 -18.94
N SER A 132 5.99 -11.42 -19.98
CA SER A 132 6.40 -11.00 -21.32
C SER A 132 5.74 -9.65 -21.56
N ILE A 133 6.54 -8.59 -21.60
CA ILE A 133 6.12 -7.25 -21.98
C ILE A 133 5.90 -7.33 -23.49
N GLY A 134 4.81 -7.99 -23.87
CA GLY A 134 4.37 -8.19 -25.24
C GLY A 134 2.86 -8.05 -25.19
N ASN A 135 2.37 -6.87 -25.59
CA ASN A 135 0.97 -6.53 -25.83
C ASN A 135 0.08 -5.97 -24.70
N CYS A 136 0.63 -5.41 -23.63
CA CYS A 136 -0.23 -4.67 -22.67
C CYS A 136 0.34 -3.35 -22.15
N LEU A 137 1.12 -2.62 -22.96
CA LEU A 137 1.41 -1.20 -22.77
C LEU A 137 1.69 -0.54 -24.14
N THR A 138 0.69 -0.48 -25.01
CA THR A 138 0.69 0.53 -26.08
C THR A 138 -0.48 1.48 -25.84
N SER A 139 -0.19 2.77 -25.98
CA SER A 139 -1.10 3.92 -25.90
C SER A 139 -1.59 4.31 -24.50
N SER A 140 -0.74 5.03 -23.77
CA SER A 140 -1.10 6.26 -23.05
C SER A 140 0.22 6.92 -22.64
N ASN A 141 0.64 7.94 -23.39
CA ASN A 141 1.79 8.78 -23.04
C ASN A 141 1.65 9.28 -21.61
N TRP A 142 2.55 8.85 -20.72
CA TRP A 142 2.72 9.46 -19.41
C TRP A 142 3.49 10.77 -19.60
N SER A 143 2.79 11.81 -20.05
CA SER A 143 3.32 13.17 -20.02
C SER A 143 3.09 13.72 -18.61
N VAL A 144 4.15 13.82 -17.83
CA VAL A 144 4.16 14.64 -16.62
C VAL A 144 4.22 16.10 -17.08
N PRO A 145 3.21 16.94 -16.83
CA PRO A 145 3.33 18.37 -17.16
C PRO A 145 4.46 18.97 -16.31
N ALA A 146 5.36 19.70 -16.97
CA ALA A 146 6.39 20.48 -16.30
C ALA A 146 5.75 21.50 -15.35
N PRO A 147 6.39 21.82 -14.21
CA PRO A 147 5.90 22.86 -13.31
C PRO A 147 5.87 24.21 -14.05
N VAL A 148 4.74 24.90 -13.96
CA VAL A 148 4.60 26.29 -14.43
C VAL A 148 5.29 27.19 -13.42
N ASP A 149 6.28 27.95 -13.87
CA ASP A 149 7.00 28.95 -13.08
C ASP A 149 6.11 30.21 -12.91
N PRO A 150 5.73 30.63 -11.69
CA PRO A 150 4.84 31.76 -11.47
C PRO A 150 5.57 33.12 -11.46
N ALA A 151 6.55 33.31 -12.35
CA ALA A 151 7.26 34.56 -12.53
C ALA A 151 7.36 34.94 -14.01
N ARG A 152 6.22 35.31 -14.60
CA ARG A 152 6.10 36.25 -15.73
C ARG A 152 4.70 36.84 -15.79
#